data_AF-R7S869-F1
#
_entry.id   AF-R7S869-F1
#
_cell.length_a   1.000
_cell.length_b   1.000
_cell.length_c   1.000
_cell.angle_alpha   90.00
_cell.angle_beta   90.00
_cell.angle_gamma   90.00
#
_symmetry.space_group_name_H-M   'P 1'
#
loop_
_entity.id
_entity.type
_entity.pdbx_description
1 polymer ?
#
loop_
_entity_poly.entity_id
_entity_poly.type
_entity_poly.pdbx_seq_one_letter_code
_entity_poly.pdbx_strand_id
1 'polypeptide(L)' 'QILGVTCDNASNNDVMVDHLNVLLEAFGGSFARTRCFLHILNLTAKSLLKQFD' A
#
# COMPACT_ATOMS: atom_id res chain seq x y z
N GLN A 1 -11.42 -16.73 -2.19
CA GLN A 1 -10.34 -16.04 -2.93
C GLN A 1 -10.08 -14.70 -2.26
N ILE A 2 -8.82 -14.32 -2.06
CA ILE A 2 -8.46 -12.98 -1.57
C ILE A 2 -8.27 -12.07 -2.80
N LEU A 3 -9.11 -11.05 -2.93
CA LEU A 3 -9.13 -10.17 -4.10
C LEU A 3 -8.39 -8.85 -3.86
N GLY A 4 -8.10 -8.51 -2.60
CA GLY A 4 -7.34 -7.31 -2.29
C GLY A 4 -6.87 -7.24 -0.85
N VAL A 5 -5.87 -6.40 -0.63
CA VAL A 5 -5.30 -6.07 0.68
C VAL A 5 -5.06 -4.56 0.77
N THR A 6 -5.42 -3.96 1.90
CA THR A 6 -5.13 -2.54 2.17
C THR A 6 -4.04 -2.43 3.21
N CYS A 7 -2.98 -1.67 2.92
CA CYS A 7 -1.86 -1.46 3.83
C CYS A 7 -1.23 -0.08 3.61
N ASP A 8 -0.46 0.43 4.58
CA ASP A 8 0.19 1.74 4.45
C ASP A 8 1.33 1.74 3.41
N ASN A 9 1.92 2.92 3.19
CA ASN A 9 3.00 3.10 2.21
C ASN A 9 4.39 2.82 2.83
N ALA A 10 4.52 1.70 3.54
CA ALA A 10 5.80 1.18 4.00
C ALA A 10 6.36 0.14 3.02
N SER A 11 7.68 0.13 2.83
CA SER A 11 8.36 -0.81 1.92
C SER A 11 8.20 -2.28 2.34
N ASN A 12 8.04 -2.55 3.63
CA ASN A 12 7.74 -3.89 4.13
C ASN A 12 6.45 -4.47 3.53
N ASN A 13 5.49 -3.61 3.17
CA ASN A 13 4.26 -4.04 2.53
C ASN A 13 4.44 -4.36 1.05
N ASP A 14 5.49 -3.84 0.39
CA ASP A 14 5.86 -4.27 -0.96
C ASP A 14 6.30 -5.73 -0.90
N VAL A 15 7.26 -6.03 -0.02
CA VAL A 15 7.79 -7.38 0.22
C VAL A 15 6.68 -8.35 0.61
N MET A 16 5.79 -7.95 1.52
CA MET A 16 4.65 -8.77 1.93
C MET A 16 3.74 -9.11 0.74
N VAL A 17 3.42 -8.15 -0.14
CA VAL A 17 2.57 -8.40 -1.32
C VAL A 17 3.24 -9.35 -2.30
N ASP A 18 4.55 -9.23 -2.49
CA ASP A 18 5.31 -10.15 -3.35
C ASP A 18 5.28 -11.58 -2.80
N HIS A 19 5.45 -11.75 -1.49
CA HIS A 19 5.30 -13.05 -0.85
C HIS A 19 3.88 -13.61 -0.96
N LEU A 20 2.85 -12.78 -0.79
CA LEU A 20 1.46 -13.20 -0.96
C LEU A 20 1.18 -13.67 -2.39
N ASN A 21 1.77 -13.05 -3.40
CA ASN A 21 1.63 -13.45 -4.80
C ASN A 21 2.20 -14.84 -5.09
N VAL A 22 3.24 -15.25 -4.34
CA VAL A 22 3.82 -16.61 -4.43
C VAL A 22 2.97 -17.63 -3.67
N LEU A 23 2.44 -17.25 -2.51
CA LEU A 23 1.69 -18.16 -1.63
C LEU A 23 0.23 -18.36 -2.05
N LEU A 24 -0.35 -17.38 -2.76
CA LEU A 24 -1.76 -17.37 -3.14
C LEU A 24 -1.87 -17.32 -4.67
N GLU A 25 -2.07 -18.47 -5.28
CA GLU A 25 -2.10 -18.66 -6.75
C GLU A 25 -3.07 -17.71 -7.49
N ALA A 26 -4.16 -17.30 -6.83
CA ALA A 26 -5.18 -16.42 -7.39
C ALA A 26 -5.17 -14.99 -6.80
N PHE A 27 -4.11 -14.60 -6.08
CA PHE A 27 -3.93 -13.24 -5.59
C PHE A 27 -3.32 -12.39 -6.70
N GLY A 28 -3.94 -11.25 -7.02
CA GLY A 28 -3.50 -10.36 -8.10
C GLY A 28 -2.22 -9.58 -7.82
N GLY A 29 -1.37 -10.04 -6.90
CA GLY A 29 -0.13 -9.38 -6.49
C GLY A 29 -0.31 -7.89 -6.18
N SER A 30 0.55 -7.06 -6.77
CA SER A 30 0.52 -5.61 -6.59
C SER A 30 -0.78 -4.94 -7.08
N PHE A 31 -1.47 -5.51 -8.08
CA PHE A 31 -2.77 -5.00 -8.54
C PHE A 31 -3.86 -5.19 -7.48
N ALA A 32 -3.71 -6.19 -6.62
CA ALA A 32 -4.63 -6.45 -5.51
C ALA A 32 -4.32 -5.56 -4.27
N ARG A 33 -3.24 -4.75 -4.29
CA ARG A 33 -2.89 -3.88 -3.16
C ARG A 33 -3.50 -2.49 -3.30
N THR A 34 -4.29 -2.10 -2.30
CA THR A 34 -4.71 -0.71 -2.10
C THR A 34 -3.88 -0.06 -0.99
N ARG A 35 -3.53 1.23 -1.13
CA ARG A 35 -2.83 1.97 -0.08
C ARG A 35 -3.82 2.55 0.92
N CYS A 36 -3.47 2.53 2.20
CA CYS A 36 -4.32 3.06 3.27
C CYS A 36 -4.62 4.55 3.05
N PHE A 37 -5.90 4.90 2.92
CA PHE A 37 -6.34 6.25 2.64
C PHE A 37 -5.85 7.27 3.69
N LEU A 38 -5.90 6.91 4.97
CA LEU A 38 -5.41 7.75 6.06
C LEU A 38 -3.91 8.08 5.89
N HIS A 39 -3.11 7.11 5.46
CA HIS A 39 -1.68 7.32 5.24
C HIS A 39 -1.44 8.25 4.05
N ILE A 40 -2.22 8.11 2.97
CA ILE A 40 -2.17 9.01 1.82
C ILE A 40 -2.54 10.44 2.24
N LEU A 41 -3.61 10.64 3.00
CA LEU A 41 -3.98 11.96 3.51
C LEU A 41 -2.86 12.60 4.35
N ASN A 42 -2.24 11.83 5.23
CA ASN A 42 -1.11 12.30 6.03
C ASN A 42 0.09 12.70 5.17
N LEU A 43 0.44 11.91 4.14
CA LEU A 43 1.52 12.26 3.22
C LEU A 43 1.19 13.53 2.40
N THR A 44 -0.04 13.64 1.89
CA THR A 44 -0.50 14.83 1.15
C THR A 44 -0.45 16.07 2.03
N ALA A 45 -0.97 16.00 3.25
CA ALA A 45 -0.94 17.13 4.18
C ALA A 45 0.50 17.57 4.50
N LYS A 46 1.40 16.61 4.80
CA LYS A 46 2.82 16.90 5.02
C LYS A 46 3.49 17.55 3.79
N SER A 47 3.19 17.06 2.59
CA SER A 47 3.75 17.62 1.36
C SER A 47 3.27 19.04 1.08
N LEU A 48 2.02 19.36 1.41
CA LEU A 48 1.45 20.69 1.25
C LEU A 48 2.04 21.66 2.29
N LEU A 49 2.13 21.24 3.55
CA LEU A 49 2.67 22.07 4.62
C LEU A 49 4.17 22.38 4.45
N LYS A 50 4.95 21.46 3.86
CA LYS A 50 6.39 21.67 3.57
C LYS A 50 6.68 22.90 2.69
N GLN A 51 5.71 23.40 1.93
CA GLN A 51 5.91 24.63 1.15
C GLN A 51 5.98 25.90 2.02
N PHE A 52 5.54 25.79 3.28
CA PHE A 52 5.48 26.88 4.26
C PHE A 52 6.49 26.72 5.40
N ASP A 53 7.30 25.65 5.38
CA ASP A 53 8.49 25.47 6.22
C ASP A 53 9.68 26.24 5.61
#